data_AF-M4CZY9-F1
#
_entry.id   AF-M4CZY9-F1
#
_cell.length_a   1.000
_cell.length_b   1.000
_cell.length_c   1.000
_cell.angle_alpha   90.00
_cell.angle_beta   90.00
_cell.angle_gamma   90.00
#
_symmetry.space_group_name_H-M   'P 1'
#
loop_
_entity.id
_entity.type
_entity.pdbx_description
1 polymer ?
#
loop_
_entity_poly.entity_id
_entity_poly.type
_entity_poly.pdbx_seq_one_letter_code
_entity_poly.pdbx_strand_id
1 'polypeptide(L)'
;MLFGAAPTTFTLLEWTMTELLRHPESPRQLSDVVKVHGYDIAAGTQVLINIWAIQRDVSAWGQDAEELRPGRHLDTVVDFQGQNLKFIPFGSGRRQCPGSGYVVALVEVT
;
A
#
# COMPACT_ATOMS: atom_id res chain seq x y z
N MET A 1 -6.31 -17.07 40.92
CA MET A 1 -5.21 -17.13 39.93
C MET A 1 -5.77 -16.65 38.61
N LEU A 2 -5.52 -15.38 38.26
CA LEU A 2 -6.03 -14.70 37.07
C LEU A 2 -4.95 -14.76 35.98
N PHE A 3 -5.04 -15.72 35.06
CA PHE A 3 -4.33 -15.63 33.78
C PHE A 3 -5.28 -14.96 32.77
N GLY A 4 -5.28 -13.64 32.77
CA GLY A 4 -5.93 -12.85 31.72
C GLY A 4 -5.11 -12.99 30.44
N ALA A 5 -5.72 -13.49 29.37
CA ALA A 5 -5.15 -13.46 28.04
C ALA A 5 -5.05 -11.99 27.58
N ALA A 6 -3.92 -11.34 27.86
CA ALA A 6 -3.63 -10.06 27.26
C ALA A 6 -3.46 -10.27 25.74
N PRO A 7 -4.09 -9.46 24.89
CA PRO A 7 -3.87 -9.55 23.45
C PRO A 7 -2.38 -9.37 23.16
N THR A 8 -1.83 -10.26 22.32
CA THR A 8 -0.44 -10.10 21.86
C THR A 8 -0.30 -8.80 21.06
N THR A 9 0.93 -8.30 20.91
CA THR A 9 1.23 -7.16 20.06
C THR A 9 0.70 -7.35 18.63
N PHE A 10 0.72 -8.58 18.11
CA PHE A 10 0.18 -8.93 16.80
C PHE A 10 -1.34 -8.76 16.72
N THR A 11 -2.07 -9.32 17.68
CA THR A 11 -3.55 -9.21 17.76
C THR A 11 -3.98 -7.74 17.94
N LEU A 12 -3.26 -6.98 18.75
CA LEU A 12 -3.53 -5.56 18.95
C LEU A 12 -3.29 -4.76 17.66
N LEU A 13 -2.21 -5.07 16.92
CA LEU A 13 -1.92 -4.44 15.64
C LEU A 13 -2.99 -4.73 14.61
N GLU A 14 -3.40 -5.99 14.48
CA GLU A 14 -4.45 -6.43 13.55
C GLU A 14 -5.79 -5.71 13.82
N TRP A 15 -6.21 -5.64 15.08
CA TRP A 15 -7.43 -4.92 15.46
C TRP A 15 -7.33 -3.43 15.16
N THR A 16 -6.20 -2.82 15.49
CA THR A 16 -5.95 -1.40 15.24
C THR A 16 -5.97 -1.10 13.75
N MET A 17 -5.33 -1.92 12.91
CA MET A 17 -5.35 -1.78 11.46
C MET A 17 -6.76 -1.93 10.89
N THR A 18 -7.53 -2.91 11.38
CA THR A 18 -8.91 -3.16 10.94
C THR A 18 -9.86 -2.01 11.33
N GLU A 19 -9.66 -1.40 12.49
CA GLU A 19 -10.44 -0.24 12.93
C GLU A 19 -10.04 1.03 12.17
N LEU A 20 -8.74 1.26 11.97
CA LEU A 20 -8.23 2.37 11.18
C LEU A 20 -8.78 2.33 9.75
N LEU A 21 -8.82 1.17 9.10
CA LEU A 21 -9.38 1.03 7.75
C LEU A 21 -10.90 1.28 7.69
N ARG A 22 -11.62 1.14 8.81
CA ARG A 22 -13.06 1.45 8.91
C ARG A 22 -13.33 2.91 9.29
N HIS A 23 -12.31 3.66 9.70
CA HIS A 23 -12.47 5.05 10.13
C HIS A 23 -12.48 6.02 8.93
N PRO A 24 -13.42 6.98 8.86
CA PRO A 24 -13.57 7.89 7.71
C PRO A 24 -12.37 8.82 7.46
N GLU A 25 -11.47 8.97 8.44
CA GLU A 25 -10.26 9.80 8.31
C GLU A 25 -9.05 9.04 7.72
N SER A 26 -9.15 7.72 7.56
CA SER A 26 -8.08 6.87 7.01
C SER A 26 -7.98 6.92 5.47
N PRO A 27 -9.10 6.87 4.71
CA PRO A 27 -9.06 7.11 3.27
C PRO A 27 -8.63 8.54 2.95
N ARG A 28 -7.98 8.75 1.80
CA ARG A 28 -7.67 10.12 1.36
C ARG A 28 -8.95 10.82 0.97
N GLN A 29 -9.24 11.95 1.59
CA GLN A 29 -10.31 12.82 1.15
C GLN A 29 -9.75 13.92 0.24
N LEU A 30 -10.40 14.17 -0.90
CA LEU A 30 -10.02 15.27 -1.80
C LEU A 30 -10.32 16.62 -1.14
N SER A 31 -9.34 17.53 -1.13
CA SER A 31 -9.52 18.90 -0.63
C SER A 31 -10.25 19.80 -1.62
N ASP A 32 -10.07 19.53 -2.91
CA ASP A 32 -10.54 20.35 -4.02
C ASP A 32 -11.09 19.44 -5.14
N VAL A 33 -11.78 20.05 -6.11
CA VAL A 33 -12.21 19.34 -7.31
C VAL A 33 -10.99 18.94 -8.14
N VAL A 34 -10.91 17.65 -8.50
CA VAL A 34 -9.78 17.11 -9.27
C VAL A 34 -10.29 16.40 -10.52
N LYS A 35 -9.59 16.60 -11.65
CA LYS A 35 -9.87 15.89 -12.89
C LYS A 35 -9.03 14.63 -13.00
N VAL A 36 -9.68 13.47 -13.14
CA VAL A 36 -9.04 12.15 -13.30
C VAL A 36 -9.59 11.48 -14.54
N HIS A 37 -8.73 11.14 -15.50
CA HIS A 37 -9.13 10.54 -16.79
C HIS A 37 -10.28 11.28 -17.51
N GLY A 38 -10.34 12.61 -17.36
CA GLY A 38 -11.39 13.44 -17.96
C GLY A 38 -12.65 13.61 -17.10
N TYR A 39 -12.79 12.89 -16.00
CA TYR A 39 -13.89 13.01 -15.05
C TYR A 39 -13.57 14.02 -13.95
N ASP A 40 -14.53 14.88 -13.61
CA ASP A 40 -14.44 15.79 -12.48
C ASP A 40 -14.92 15.08 -11.20
N ILE A 41 -14.01 14.94 -10.23
CA ILE A 41 -14.29 14.35 -8.91
C ILE A 41 -14.42 15.48 -7.90
N ALA A 42 -15.54 15.54 -7.20
CA ALA A 42 -15.84 16.59 -6.25
C ALA A 42 -14.90 16.59 -5.04
N ALA A 43 -14.70 17.77 -4.45
CA ALA A 43 -14.08 17.90 -3.13
C ALA A 43 -14.89 17.11 -2.09
N GLY A 44 -14.22 16.58 -1.08
CA GLY A 44 -14.85 15.76 -0.04
C GLY A 44 -15.03 14.28 -0.41
N THR A 45 -14.79 13.88 -1.67
CA THR A 45 -14.81 12.46 -2.05
C THR A 45 -13.64 11.70 -1.41
N GLN A 46 -13.94 10.54 -0.80
CA GLN A 46 -12.95 9.61 -0.31
C GLN A 46 -12.38 8.75 -1.46
N VAL A 47 -11.07 8.62 -1.50
CA VAL A 47 -10.32 7.90 -2.53
C VAL A 47 -9.49 6.81 -1.88
N LEU A 48 -9.62 5.60 -2.43
CA LEU A 48 -8.79 4.46 -2.09
C LEU A 48 -7.95 4.05 -3.30
N ILE A 49 -6.66 3.83 -3.09
CA ILE A 49 -5.76 3.34 -4.14
C ILE A 49 -5.82 1.80 -4.11
N ASN A 50 -6.29 1.20 -5.21
CA ASN A 50 -6.35 -0.24 -5.34
C ASN A 50 -4.99 -0.81 -5.74
N ILE A 51 -4.10 -0.99 -4.76
CA ILE A 51 -2.75 -1.54 -4.98
C ILE A 51 -2.83 -2.98 -5.55
N TRP A 52 -3.81 -3.78 -5.11
CA TRP A 52 -3.99 -5.15 -5.57
C TRP A 52 -4.23 -5.21 -7.08
N ALA A 53 -5.07 -4.32 -7.62
CA ALA A 53 -5.32 -4.23 -9.06
C ALA A 53 -4.10 -3.70 -9.83
N ILE A 54 -3.39 -2.70 -9.30
CA ILE A 54 -2.18 -2.14 -9.94
C ILE A 54 -1.09 -3.21 -10.08
N GLN A 55 -0.91 -4.05 -9.05
CA GLN A 55 0.09 -5.13 -9.06
C GLN A 55 -0.25 -6.30 -9.99
N ARG A 56 -1.47 -6.33 -10.55
CA ARG A 56 -1.98 -7.34 -11.48
C ARG A 56 -2.32 -6.78 -12.86
N ASP A 57 -2.07 -5.50 -13.07
CA ASP A 57 -2.37 -4.85 -14.34
C ASP A 57 -1.44 -5.40 -15.45
N VAL A 58 -2.04 -6.10 -16.40
CA VAL A 58 -1.37 -6.67 -17.59
C VAL A 58 -0.69 -5.58 -18.41
N SER A 59 -1.24 -4.36 -18.45
CA SER A 59 -0.61 -3.24 -19.16
C SER A 59 0.66 -2.75 -18.47
N ALA A 60 0.76 -2.97 -17.15
CA ALA A 60 1.91 -2.59 -16.34
C ALA A 60 2.98 -3.69 -16.29
N TRP A 61 2.56 -4.95 -16.16
CA TRP A 61 3.40 -6.11 -15.81
C TRP A 61 3.52 -7.21 -16.88
N GLY A 62 2.75 -7.14 -17.97
CA GLY A 62 2.73 -8.15 -19.04
C GLY A 62 1.70 -9.26 -18.82
N GLN A 63 1.69 -10.25 -19.72
CA GLN A 63 0.69 -11.33 -19.72
C GLN A 63 0.79 -12.25 -18.50
N ASP A 64 1.96 -12.35 -17.90
CA ASP A 64 2.23 -13.14 -16.70
C ASP A 64 2.02 -12.32 -15.41
N ALA A 65 1.24 -11.23 -15.42
CA ALA A 65 1.01 -10.36 -14.25
C ALA A 65 0.44 -11.08 -13.02
N GLU A 66 -0.34 -12.14 -13.22
CA GLU A 66 -0.90 -12.97 -12.13
C GLU A 66 0.09 -14.05 -11.62
N GLU A 67 1.21 -14.25 -12.30
CA GLU A 67 2.17 -15.29 -11.96
C GLU A 67 3.20 -14.81 -10.94
N LEU A 68 3.36 -15.59 -9.87
CA LEU A 68 4.45 -15.40 -8.91
C LEU A 68 5.78 -15.82 -9.55
N ARG A 69 6.48 -14.85 -10.14
CA ARG A 69 7.77 -15.04 -10.80
C ARG A 69 8.84 -14.11 -10.22
N PRO A 70 9.54 -14.50 -9.14
CA PRO A 70 10.54 -13.64 -8.49
C PRO A 70 11.63 -13.14 -9.43
N GLY A 71 12.07 -13.99 -10.37
CA GLY A 71 13.12 -13.66 -11.34
C GLY A 71 12.75 -12.58 -12.37
N ARG A 72 11.49 -12.14 -12.44
CA ARG A 72 11.02 -11.08 -13.35
C ARG A 72 11.77 -9.76 -13.17
N HIS A 73 12.27 -9.51 -11.95
CA HIS A 73 12.82 -8.21 -11.58
C HIS A 73 14.35 -8.15 -11.54
N LEU A 74 15.04 -9.27 -11.78
CA LEU A 74 16.50 -9.37 -11.64
C LEU A 74 17.26 -8.33 -12.48
N ASP A 75 16.74 -8.01 -13.67
CA ASP A 75 17.34 -7.05 -14.60
C ASP A 75 16.54 -5.75 -14.74
N THR A 76 15.61 -5.48 -13.83
CA THR A 76 14.72 -4.32 -13.89
C THR A 76 15.10 -3.27 -12.84
N VAL A 77 14.95 -1.99 -13.19
CA VAL A 77 15.18 -0.85 -12.25
C VAL A 77 13.92 -0.56 -11.41
N VAL A 78 13.10 -1.58 -11.11
CA VAL A 78 11.90 -1.39 -10.30
C VAL A 78 12.31 -1.34 -8.83
N ASP A 79 12.30 -0.15 -8.25
CA ASP A 79 12.51 0.05 -6.82
C ASP A 79 11.19 0.29 -6.06
N PHE A 80 11.24 0.06 -4.75
CA PHE A 80 10.14 0.34 -3.81
C PHE A 80 10.25 1.74 -3.20
N GLN A 81 11.07 2.64 -3.76
CA GLN A 81 11.24 4.02 -3.26
C GLN A 81 10.06 4.93 -3.61
N GLY A 82 9.04 4.41 -4.29
CA GLY A 82 7.82 5.12 -4.61
C GLY A 82 7.93 6.01 -5.85
N GLN A 83 9.05 5.92 -6.61
CA GLN A 83 9.23 6.66 -7.86
C GLN A 83 8.50 5.98 -9.03
N ASN A 84 8.39 4.65 -8.99
CA ASN A 84 7.67 3.87 -9.99
C ASN A 84 6.23 3.57 -9.51
N LEU A 85 5.24 4.26 -10.08
CA LEU A 85 3.83 4.09 -9.69
C LEU A 85 3.23 2.72 -10.05
N LYS A 86 3.91 1.91 -10.89
CA LYS A 86 3.52 0.52 -11.12
C LYS A 86 3.81 -0.36 -9.90
N PHE A 87 4.74 0.06 -9.04
CA PHE A 87 5.18 -0.70 -7.87
C PHE A 87 5.30 0.18 -6.62
N ILE A 88 4.22 0.23 -5.83
CA ILE A 88 4.11 1.06 -4.63
C ILE A 88 3.73 0.24 -3.39
N PRO A 89 4.49 -0.80 -3.01
CA PRO A 89 4.16 -1.67 -1.88
C PRO A 89 4.08 -0.92 -0.55
N PHE A 90 4.78 0.21 -0.43
CA PHE A 90 4.78 1.09 0.73
C PHE A 90 4.06 2.43 0.47
N GLY A 91 3.30 2.53 -0.61
CA GLY A 91 2.78 3.80 -1.12
C GLY A 91 3.85 4.63 -1.84
N SER A 92 3.56 5.90 -2.06
CA SER A 92 4.42 6.85 -2.77
C SER A 92 4.18 8.29 -2.29
N GLY A 93 5.19 9.15 -2.49
CA GLY A 93 5.15 10.58 -2.21
C GLY A 93 5.16 10.91 -0.71
N ARG A 94 4.62 12.09 -0.35
CA ARG A 94 4.69 12.64 1.03
C ARG A 94 4.03 11.80 2.12
N ARG A 95 3.22 10.79 1.75
CA ARG A 95 2.54 9.88 2.69
C ARG A 95 2.95 8.41 2.45
N GLN A 96 4.12 8.18 1.85
CA GLN A 96 4.73 6.85 1.80
C GLN A 96 4.99 6.34 3.23
N CYS A 97 4.94 5.02 3.42
CA CYS A 97 5.13 4.39 4.72
C CYS A 97 6.49 4.80 5.32
N PRO A 98 6.50 5.42 6.52
CA PRO A 98 7.76 5.82 7.17
C PRO A 98 8.60 4.61 7.61
N GLY A 99 7.99 3.42 7.74
CA GLY A 99 8.68 2.18 8.09
C GLY A 99 9.37 1.46 6.92
N SER A 100 9.30 1.99 5.70
CA SER A 100 9.90 1.33 4.51
C SER A 100 11.41 1.14 4.64
N GLY A 101 12.15 2.12 5.15
CA GLY A 101 13.60 1.96 5.39
C GLY A 101 13.91 0.92 6.48
N TYR A 102 13.08 0.87 7.54
CA TYR A 102 13.24 -0.08 8.62
C TYR A 102 13.05 -1.53 8.15
N VAL A 103 11.99 -1.81 7.38
CA VAL A 103 11.73 -3.17 6.92
C VAL A 103 12.79 -3.68 5.95
N VAL A 104 13.37 -2.80 5.12
CA VAL A 104 14.48 -3.16 4.23
C VAL A 104 15.69 -3.59 5.05
N ALA A 105 16.09 -2.78 6.02
CA ALA A 105 17.20 -3.12 6.91
C ALA A 105 16.94 -4.41 7.68
N LEU A 106 15.69 -4.66 8.11
CA LEU A 106 15.31 -5.89 8.80
C LEU A 106 15.43 -7.13 7.91
N VAL A 107 14.99 -7.05 6.66
CA VAL A 107 15.06 -8.16 5.70
C VAL A 107 16.51 -8.48 5.33
N GLU A 108 17.40 -7.49 5.29
CA GLU A 108 18.83 -7.72 5.00
C GLU A 108 19.58 -8.44 6.12
N VAL A 109 19.11 -8.35 7.37
CA VAL A 109 19.77 -8.95 8.54
C VAL A 109 19.14 -10.27 9.02
N THR A 110 18.07 -10.72 8.36
CA THR A 110 17.37 -11.98 8.69
C THR A 110 17.70 -13.05 7.67
#